data_AF-H2XJM3-F1
#
_entry.id   AF-H2XJM3-F1
#
_cell.length_a   1.000
_cell.length_b   1.000
_cell.length_c   1.000
_cell.angle_alpha   90.00
_cell.angle_beta   90.00
_cell.angle_gamma   90.00
#
_symmetry.space_group_name_H-M   'P 1'
#
loop_
_entity.id
_entity.type
_entity.pdbx_description
1 polymer ?
#
loop_
_entity_poly.entity_id
_entity_poly.type
_entity_poly.pdbx_seq_one_letter_code
_entity_poly.pdbx_strand_id
1 'polypeptide(L)'
;MNLSTNFRLQVSGFRGSPGLTDSLREHNGMSFSTKDRDNDAGSSALSCAEQWRGAWWYWRCHHSNPNGEYRPCAVTPRSMTWYNNRAYVGFRFIEIKFRSL
;
A
#
# COMPACT_ATOMS: atom_id res chain seq x y z
N MET A 1 -8.15 13.10 6.40
CA MET A 1 -8.82 11.85 6.01
C MET A 1 -10.15 11.75 6.73
N ASN A 2 -11.26 11.41 6.06
CA ASN A 2 -12.59 11.27 6.69
C ASN A 2 -13.41 10.14 6.04
N LEU A 3 -14.54 9.78 6.67
CA LEU A 3 -15.42 8.70 6.21
C LEU A 3 -16.10 8.99 4.86
N SER A 4 -16.50 10.25 4.60
CA SER A 4 -17.22 10.62 3.36
C SER A 4 -16.36 10.50 2.10
N THR A 5 -15.04 10.50 2.25
CA THR A 5 -14.07 10.30 1.17
C THR A 5 -13.41 8.92 1.20
N ASN A 6 -13.97 7.96 1.93
CA ASN A 6 -13.35 6.63 2.12
C ASN A 6 -11.89 6.72 2.58
N PHE A 7 -11.58 7.71 3.44
CA PHE A 7 -10.24 7.99 3.92
C PHE A 7 -9.19 8.21 2.82
N ARG A 8 -9.57 8.84 1.71
CA ARG A 8 -8.70 9.09 0.56
C ARG A 8 -7.31 9.60 0.96
N LEU A 9 -6.26 8.97 0.42
CA LEU A 9 -4.87 9.36 0.67
C LEU A 9 -4.54 10.65 -0.07
N GLN A 10 -3.81 11.55 0.59
CA GLN A 10 -3.19 12.72 -0.02
C GLN A 10 -1.75 12.80 0.45
N VAL A 11 -0.82 12.54 -0.45
CA VAL A 11 0.63 12.59 -0.19
C VAL A 11 1.33 13.30 -1.34
N SER A 12 2.39 14.03 -1.01
CA SER A 12 3.21 14.75 -1.98
C SER A 12 4.60 15.00 -1.40
N GLY A 13 5.54 15.47 -2.24
CA GLY A 13 6.86 15.89 -1.77
C GLY A 13 7.77 14.74 -1.35
N PHE A 14 7.70 13.57 -2.02
CA PHE A 14 8.58 12.45 -1.75
C PHE A 14 10.06 12.88 -1.77
N ARG A 15 10.77 12.56 -0.68
CA ARG A 15 12.21 12.75 -0.51
C ARG A 15 12.80 11.47 0.07
N GLY A 16 13.09 10.52 -0.80
CA GLY A 16 13.70 9.23 -0.42
C GLY A 16 15.21 9.30 -0.30
N SER A 17 15.79 8.32 0.41
CA SER A 17 17.21 8.02 0.36
C SER A 17 17.61 7.46 -1.02
N PRO A 18 18.88 7.61 -1.45
CA PRO A 18 19.36 6.99 -2.69
C PRO A 18 19.02 5.50 -2.77
N GLY A 19 18.49 5.07 -3.92
CA GLY A 19 18.09 3.67 -4.15
C GLY A 19 16.68 3.30 -3.68
N LEU A 20 15.93 4.22 -3.06
CA LEU A 20 14.52 4.02 -2.74
C LEU A 20 13.61 4.59 -3.82
N THR A 21 12.48 3.92 -4.05
CA THR A 21 11.44 4.32 -4.99
C THR A 21 10.24 4.87 -4.24
N ASP A 22 9.51 5.78 -4.88
CA ASP A 22 8.26 6.28 -4.36
C ASP A 22 7.13 5.25 -4.56
N SER A 23 7.09 4.25 -3.67
CA SER A 23 6.09 3.18 -3.71
C SER A 23 4.75 3.58 -3.07
N LEU A 24 4.57 4.86 -2.75
CA LEU A 24 3.29 5.48 -2.41
C LEU A 24 2.71 6.30 -3.57
N ARG A 25 3.49 6.61 -4.61
CA ARG A 25 3.07 7.48 -5.71
C ARG A 25 1.70 7.11 -6.27
N GLU A 26 1.53 5.84 -6.61
CA GLU A 26 0.31 5.31 -7.23
C GLU A 26 -0.86 5.16 -6.24
N HIS A 27 -0.57 5.18 -4.94
CA HIS A 27 -1.57 5.16 -3.88
C HIS A 27 -2.17 6.55 -3.62
N ASN A 28 -1.49 7.61 -4.08
CA ASN A 28 -1.95 8.99 -3.88
C ASN A 28 -3.32 9.20 -4.55
N GLY A 29 -4.26 9.76 -3.79
CA GLY A 29 -5.62 9.97 -4.25
C GLY A 29 -6.50 8.72 -4.31
N MET A 30 -6.01 7.54 -3.91
CA MET A 30 -6.84 6.34 -3.81
C MET A 30 -7.65 6.32 -2.52
N SER A 31 -8.80 5.63 -2.55
CA SER A 31 -9.63 5.37 -1.38
C SER A 31 -9.09 4.17 -0.60
N PHE A 32 -9.37 4.11 0.70
CA PHE A 32 -8.94 2.98 1.54
C PHE A 32 -9.84 1.77 1.33
N SER A 33 -9.26 0.62 1.00
CA SER A 33 -9.98 -0.64 0.79
C SER A 33 -9.64 -1.66 1.87
N THR A 34 -10.64 -2.43 2.28
CA THR A 34 -10.54 -3.54 3.23
C THR A 34 -11.15 -4.78 2.60
N LYS A 35 -10.97 -5.95 3.23
CA LYS A 35 -11.55 -7.22 2.76
C LYS A 35 -13.06 -7.13 2.50
N ASP A 36 -13.77 -6.37 3.34
CA ASP A 36 -15.22 -6.20 3.33
C ASP A 36 -15.69 -4.92 2.63
N ARG A 37 -14.77 -4.08 2.13
CA ARG A 37 -15.10 -2.82 1.45
C ARG A 37 -14.15 -2.57 0.29
N ASP A 38 -14.63 -2.88 -0.90
CA ASP A 38 -13.89 -2.66 -2.13
C ASP A 38 -14.05 -1.21 -2.62
N ASN A 39 -13.02 -0.39 -2.38
CA ASN A 39 -12.90 0.96 -2.93
C ASN A 39 -11.66 1.09 -3.83
N ASP A 40 -11.09 -0.03 -4.30
CA ASP A 40 -9.88 0.05 -5.11
C ASP A 40 -10.21 0.56 -6.54
N ALA A 41 -9.21 1.10 -7.24
CA ALA A 41 -9.40 1.64 -8.58
C ALA A 41 -9.35 0.54 -9.66
N GLY A 42 -9.18 -0.72 -9.27
CA GLY A 42 -9.06 -1.85 -10.15
C GLY A 42 -10.41 -2.22 -10.78
N SER A 43 -10.39 -2.62 -12.04
CA SER A 43 -11.56 -3.18 -12.72
C SER A 43 -11.61 -4.72 -12.62
N SER A 44 -10.87 -5.33 -11.68
CA SER A 44 -10.79 -6.78 -11.54
C SER A 44 -12.03 -7.33 -10.82
N ALA A 45 -12.42 -8.56 -11.17
CA ALA A 45 -13.51 -9.26 -10.48
C ALA A 45 -13.18 -9.65 -9.02
N LEU A 46 -11.92 -9.52 -8.61
CA LEU A 46 -11.44 -9.77 -7.25
C LEU A 46 -10.88 -8.45 -6.68
N SER A 47 -11.31 -8.10 -5.47
CA SER A 47 -10.77 -6.95 -4.74
C SER A 47 -9.30 -7.15 -4.39
N CYS A 48 -8.51 -6.09 -4.51
CA CYS A 48 -7.09 -6.06 -4.14
C CYS A 48 -6.87 -6.44 -2.68
N ALA A 49 -7.77 -6.03 -1.78
CA ALA A 49 -7.67 -6.35 -0.36
C ALA A 49 -7.81 -7.87 -0.11
N GLU A 50 -8.69 -8.53 -0.84
CA GLU A 50 -8.85 -9.98 -0.76
C GLU A 50 -7.65 -10.72 -1.37
N GLN A 51 -7.19 -10.29 -2.54
CA GLN A 51 -6.10 -10.94 -3.28
C GLN A 51 -4.75 -10.83 -2.57
N TRP A 52 -4.43 -9.64 -2.05
CA TRP A 52 -3.13 -9.29 -1.47
C TRP A 52 -3.12 -9.27 0.06
N ARG A 53 -4.22 -9.69 0.69
CA ARG A 53 -4.30 -9.99 2.12
C ARG A 53 -3.90 -8.81 3.01
N GLY A 54 -4.41 -7.63 2.69
CA GLY A 54 -4.18 -6.41 3.47
C GLY A 54 -5.32 -5.41 3.34
N ALA A 55 -5.14 -4.28 4.01
CA ALA A 55 -6.03 -3.12 3.91
C ALA A 55 -5.18 -1.89 3.59
N TRP A 56 -5.47 -1.24 2.48
CA TRP A 56 -4.61 -0.16 1.99
C TRP A 56 -5.32 0.73 0.98
N TRP A 57 -4.66 1.83 0.62
CA TRP A 57 -5.09 2.71 -0.47
C TRP A 57 -4.77 2.06 -1.82
N TYR A 58 -5.43 0.96 -2.15
CA TYR A 58 -5.14 0.18 -3.35
C TYR A 58 -5.55 0.93 -4.64
N TRP A 59 -4.66 0.89 -5.64
CA TRP A 59 -4.93 1.36 -7.00
C TRP A 59 -5.36 0.16 -7.86
N ARG A 60 -4.42 -0.55 -8.49
CA ARG A 60 -4.58 -1.82 -9.20
C ARG A 60 -3.26 -2.60 -9.26
N CYS A 61 -2.75 -3.21 -8.19
CA CYS A 61 -3.26 -3.19 -6.82
C CYS A 61 -2.34 -2.42 -5.86
N HIS A 62 -1.03 -2.66 -5.87
CA HIS A 62 -0.13 -1.92 -4.99
C HIS A 62 1.33 -1.93 -5.44
N HIS A 63 2.08 -0.90 -5.02
CA HIS A 63 3.54 -0.94 -4.91
C HIS A 63 4.01 -1.00 -3.44
N SER A 64 3.12 -0.77 -2.48
CA SER A 64 3.37 -0.98 -1.05
C SER A 64 2.18 -1.70 -0.42
N ASN A 65 2.46 -2.65 0.47
CA ASN A 65 1.42 -3.38 1.21
C ASN A 65 1.85 -3.53 2.67
N PRO A 66 2.00 -2.42 3.42
CA PRO A 66 2.52 -2.47 4.78
C PRO A 66 1.58 -3.20 5.76
N ASN A 67 0.29 -3.29 5.41
CA ASN A 67 -0.74 -4.03 6.15
C ASN A 67 -0.98 -5.44 5.57
N GLY A 68 -0.05 -5.94 4.75
CA GLY A 68 -0.07 -7.33 4.26
C GLY A 68 0.28 -8.35 5.35
N GLU A 69 0.38 -9.61 4.96
CA GLU A 69 0.74 -10.69 5.87
C GLU A 69 2.18 -10.54 6.41
N TYR A 70 2.38 -10.82 7.69
CA TYR A 70 3.72 -10.90 8.27
C TYR A 70 4.42 -12.19 7.81
N ARG A 71 5.22 -12.09 6.75
CA ARG A 71 6.05 -13.19 6.22
C ARG A 71 7.45 -12.66 5.89
N PRO A 72 8.31 -12.46 6.89
CA PRO A 72 9.63 -11.85 6.67
C PRO A 72 10.46 -12.68 5.69
N CYS A 73 11.19 -11.99 4.81
CA CYS A 73 12.01 -12.57 3.74
C CYS A 73 11.25 -13.36 2.66
N ALA A 74 9.93 -13.54 2.77
CA ALA A 74 9.14 -14.15 1.71
C ALA A 74 9.11 -13.25 0.48
N VAL A 75 9.35 -13.82 -0.70
CA VAL A 75 9.22 -13.11 -1.97
C VAL A 75 7.77 -13.24 -2.44
N THR A 76 6.90 -12.40 -1.90
CA THR A 76 5.48 -12.36 -2.29
C THR A 76 4.87 -10.99 -2.05
N PRO A 77 4.05 -10.47 -2.99
CA PRO A 77 3.29 -9.24 -2.82
C PRO A 77 2.23 -9.30 -1.69
N ARG A 78 1.86 -10.49 -1.22
CA ARG A 78 0.96 -10.63 -0.06
C ARG A 78 1.58 -10.18 1.25
N SER A 79 2.91 -10.10 1.32
CA SER A 79 3.61 -9.75 2.55
C SER A 79 3.59 -8.26 2.84
N MET A 80 3.90 -7.92 4.10
CA MET A 80 4.31 -6.59 4.52
C MET A 80 5.48 -6.10 3.65
N THR A 81 5.20 -5.35 2.60
CA THR A 81 6.17 -5.07 1.51
C THR A 81 6.20 -3.61 1.10
N TRP A 82 7.36 -3.22 0.57
CA TRP A 82 7.60 -1.96 -0.13
C TRP A 82 8.39 -2.29 -1.39
N TYR A 83 7.75 -2.21 -2.55
CA TYR A 83 8.37 -2.57 -3.82
C TYR A 83 9.57 -1.67 -4.09
N ASN A 84 10.68 -2.26 -4.53
CA ASN A 84 11.96 -1.57 -4.72
C ASN A 84 12.45 -1.62 -6.18
N ASN A 85 11.52 -1.75 -7.14
CA ASN A 85 11.81 -2.01 -8.56
C ASN A 85 12.54 -3.33 -8.86
N ARG A 86 12.61 -4.27 -7.90
CA ARG A 86 13.14 -5.62 -8.13
C ARG A 86 12.18 -6.71 -7.67
N ALA A 87 11.70 -6.63 -6.43
CA ALA A 87 10.88 -7.68 -5.85
C ALA A 87 9.99 -7.16 -4.70
N TYR A 88 8.92 -7.90 -4.42
CA TYR A 88 8.15 -7.78 -3.19
C TYR A 88 8.76 -8.71 -2.16
N VAL A 89 9.61 -8.17 -1.28
CA VAL A 89 10.21 -8.91 -0.18
C VAL A 89 9.54 -8.51 1.13
N GLY A 90 9.08 -9.50 1.89
CA GLY A 90 8.51 -9.30 3.21
C GLY A 90 9.50 -8.67 4.19
N PHE A 91 9.14 -7.52 4.73
CA PHE A 91 9.91 -6.81 5.74
C PHE A 91 9.73 -7.48 7.11
N ARG A 92 10.77 -7.42 7.93
CA ARG A 92 10.70 -7.81 9.36
C ARG A 92 10.04 -6.72 10.22
N PHE A 93 10.06 -5.49 9.73
CA PHE A 93 9.55 -4.32 10.44
C PHE A 93 9.21 -3.22 9.43
N ILE A 94 8.05 -2.59 9.61
CA ILE A 94 7.63 -1.38 8.91
C ILE A 94 6.99 -0.46 9.95
N GLU A 95 7.26 0.83 9.86
CA GLU A 95 6.65 1.85 10.71
C GLU A 95 6.29 3.08 9.86
N ILE A 96 5.11 3.64 10.13
CA ILE A 96 4.64 4.88 9.50
C ILE A 96 4.45 5.91 10.62
N LYS A 97 5.15 7.03 10.50
CA LYS A 97 5.12 8.12 11.48
C LYS A 97 4.77 9.43 10.79
N PHE A 98 4.01 10.26 11.49
CA PHE A 98 3.69 11.61 11.07
C PHE A 98 4.35 12.60 12.00
N ARG A 99 4.74 13.75 11.45
CA ARG A 99 5.20 14.92 12.20
C ARG A 99 4.51 16.13 11.58
N SER A 100 4.06 17.07 12.40
CA SER A 100 3.59 18.35 11.89
C SER A 100 4.71 19.03 11.10
N LEU A 101 4.31 19.77 10.06
CA LEU A 101 5.19 20.69 9.38
C LEU A 101 5.51 21.89 10.26
#